data_AF-A0A412EMV1-F1
#
_entry.id   AF-A0A412EMV1-F1
#
_cell.length_a   1.000
_cell.length_b   1.000
_cell.length_c   1.000
_cell.angle_alpha   90.00
_cell.angle_beta   90.00
_cell.angle_gamma   90.00
#
_symmetry.space_group_name_H-M   'P 1'
#
loop_
_entity.id
_entity.type
_entity.pdbx_description
1 polymer ?
#
loop_
_entity_poly.entity_id
_entity_poly.type
_entity_poly.pdbx_seq_one_letter_code
_entity_poly.pdbx_strand_id
1 'polypeptide(L)'
;MSIFKNFLKYKKGFSGEFDVHPLEKPLMHDKVYEYHHKKAVLENEMLYDTETAKRIFADESSLEYISFGVSTQRVYFLTPNRHWFSAEERIETESGITDVGECRIQVTKTIFVYSNLRIEKTHRVKDLIGKNDYELYKKYFGEVEEA
;
A
#
# COMPACT_ATOMS: atom_id res chain seq x y z
N MET A 1 -5.27 -1.32 -20.34
CA MET A 1 -4.07 -2.08 -20.76
C MET A 1 -4.34 -3.56 -20.51
N SER A 2 -4.17 -4.43 -21.51
CA SER A 2 -4.65 -5.82 -21.46
C SER A 2 -3.79 -6.71 -20.54
N ILE A 3 -4.35 -7.07 -19.39
CA ILE A 3 -3.79 -7.94 -18.33
C ILE A 3 -3.36 -9.30 -18.90
N PHE A 4 -4.01 -9.73 -20.00
CA PHE A 4 -3.76 -11.01 -20.67
C PHE A 4 -2.42 -11.10 -21.43
N LYS A 5 -1.78 -9.98 -21.81
CA LYS A 5 -0.53 -10.01 -22.58
C LYS A 5 0.66 -10.57 -21.78
N ASN A 6 0.65 -10.44 -20.46
CA ASN A 6 1.75 -10.91 -19.61
C ASN A 6 1.64 -12.41 -19.27
N PHE A 7 0.41 -12.95 -19.19
CA PHE A 7 0.17 -14.37 -18.84
C PHE A 7 0.71 -15.36 -19.89
N LEU A 8 0.65 -15.04 -21.19
CA LEU A 8 1.17 -15.89 -22.26
C LEU A 8 2.68 -16.17 -22.15
N LYS A 9 3.45 -15.30 -21.48
CA LYS A 9 4.90 -15.51 -21.27
C LYS A 9 5.21 -16.57 -20.20
N TYR A 10 4.31 -16.82 -19.25
CA TYR A 10 4.54 -17.76 -18.14
C TYR A 10 4.35 -19.24 -18.52
N LYS A 11 3.82 -19.54 -19.72
CA LYS A 11 3.64 -20.93 -20.21
C LYS A 11 4.93 -21.73 -20.39
N LYS A 12 6.12 -21.12 -20.32
CA LYS A 12 7.38 -21.76 -20.72
C LYS A 12 8.20 -22.42 -19.60
N GLY A 13 7.69 -22.52 -18.37
CA GLY A 13 8.55 -22.97 -17.26
C GLY A 13 7.89 -23.55 -16.01
N PHE A 14 6.71 -24.15 -16.07
CA PHE A 14 6.10 -24.78 -14.88
C PHE A 14 6.19 -26.31 -14.95
N SER A 15 7.26 -26.84 -14.37
CA SER A 15 7.39 -28.23 -13.91
C SER A 15 7.35 -28.22 -12.38
N GLY A 16 6.16 -28.35 -11.80
CA GLY A 16 5.97 -28.54 -10.36
C GLY A 16 4.74 -29.39 -10.16
N GLU A 17 4.91 -30.54 -9.51
CA GLU A 17 3.83 -31.44 -9.12
C GLU A 17 2.79 -30.69 -8.30
N PHE A 18 1.59 -30.58 -8.86
CA PHE A 18 0.40 -30.17 -8.15
C PHE A 18 -0.30 -31.45 -7.71
N ASP A 19 -0.29 -31.75 -6.40
CA ASP A 19 -1.20 -32.74 -5.79
C ASP A 19 -2.63 -32.18 -5.87
N VAL A 20 -3.21 -32.27 -7.06
CA VAL A 20 -4.56 -31.82 -7.34
C VAL A 20 -5.35 -33.04 -7.78
N HIS A 21 -6.51 -33.26 -7.16
CA HIS A 21 -7.40 -34.35 -7.53
C HIS A 21 -7.64 -34.29 -9.06
N PRO A 22 -7.62 -35.40 -9.82
CA PRO A 22 -7.62 -35.38 -11.30
C PRO A 22 -8.81 -34.66 -11.98
N LEU A 23 -9.80 -34.20 -11.20
CA LEU A 23 -10.98 -33.46 -11.66
C LEU A 23 -10.95 -31.96 -11.25
N GLU A 24 -9.99 -31.53 -10.44
CA GLU A 24 -9.87 -30.15 -10.00
C GLU A 24 -8.92 -29.38 -10.93
N LYS A 25 -9.39 -28.24 -11.43
CA LYS A 25 -8.53 -27.32 -12.17
C LYS A 25 -7.53 -26.68 -11.19
N PRO A 26 -6.23 -26.61 -11.49
CA PRO A 26 -5.25 -25.92 -10.67
C PRO A 26 -5.67 -24.47 -10.39
N LEU A 27 -5.54 -24.02 -9.14
CA LEU A 27 -5.84 -22.66 -8.70
C LEU A 27 -4.56 -21.80 -8.66
N MET A 28 -4.51 -20.79 -9.50
CA MET A 28 -3.47 -19.76 -9.52
C MET A 28 -3.93 -18.53 -8.74
N HIS A 29 -2.98 -17.81 -8.14
CA HIS A 29 -3.24 -16.59 -7.40
C HIS A 29 -2.54 -15.42 -8.08
N ASP A 30 -3.27 -14.32 -8.29
CA ASP A 30 -2.75 -13.07 -8.81
C ASP A 30 -3.09 -11.91 -7.85
N LYS A 31 -2.22 -10.92 -7.78
CA LYS A 31 -2.39 -9.74 -6.92
C LYS A 31 -2.28 -8.47 -7.73
N VAL A 32 -3.31 -7.62 -7.62
CA VAL A 32 -3.37 -6.34 -8.31
C VAL A 32 -3.48 -5.23 -7.27
N TYR A 33 -2.70 -4.17 -7.45
CA TYR A 33 -2.74 -2.99 -6.59
C TYR A 33 -3.24 -1.79 -7.39
N GLU A 34 -4.19 -1.05 -6.82
CA GLU A 34 -4.71 0.19 -7.39
C GLU A 34 -4.57 1.33 -6.38
N TYR A 35 -4.12 2.50 -6.84
CA TYR A 35 -3.90 3.66 -6.00
C TYR A 35 -4.70 4.85 -6.53
N HIS A 36 -5.58 5.39 -5.69
CA HIS A 36 -6.29 6.64 -5.93
C HIS A 36 -5.60 7.75 -5.13
N HIS A 37 -4.69 8.45 -5.82
CA HIS A 37 -3.93 9.55 -5.25
C HIS A 37 -4.77 10.78 -4.94
N LYS A 38 -4.30 11.60 -4.00
CA LYS A 38 -4.93 12.86 -3.61
C LYS A 38 -3.93 13.99 -3.72
N LYS A 39 -4.42 15.10 -4.26
CA LYS A 39 -3.69 16.34 -4.43
C LYS A 39 -4.52 17.52 -3.96
N ALA A 40 -3.94 18.42 -3.18
CA ALA A 40 -4.60 19.63 -2.68
C ALA A 40 -3.59 20.71 -2.29
N VAL A 41 -4.01 21.97 -2.36
CA VAL A 41 -3.32 23.07 -1.69
C VAL A 41 -3.80 23.13 -0.24
N LEU A 42 -2.88 23.21 0.72
CA LEU A 42 -3.19 23.24 2.15
C LEU A 42 -2.99 24.65 2.75
N GLU A 43 -3.18 24.79 4.06
CA GLU A 43 -3.19 26.06 4.80
C GLU A 43 -1.93 26.93 4.65
N ASN A 44 -0.80 26.34 4.28
CA ASN A 44 0.45 27.06 4.01
C ASN A 44 0.62 27.44 2.53
N GLU A 45 -0.46 27.38 1.74
CA GLU A 45 -0.50 27.74 0.32
C GLU A 45 0.39 26.87 -0.58
N MET A 46 0.87 25.72 -0.07
CA MET A 46 1.66 24.77 -0.85
C MET A 46 0.82 23.62 -1.37
N LEU A 47 1.22 23.09 -2.52
CA LEU A 47 0.63 21.92 -3.15
C LEU A 47 1.20 20.63 -2.55
N TYR A 48 0.32 19.78 -2.04
CA TYR A 48 0.62 18.45 -1.54
C TYR A 48 0.00 17.39 -2.43
N ASP A 49 0.74 16.33 -2.70
CA ASP A 49 0.42 15.34 -3.72
C ASP A 49 0.94 13.96 -3.29
N THR A 50 0.04 13.00 -3.09
CA THR A 50 0.41 11.63 -2.67
C THR A 50 0.97 10.78 -3.81
N GLU A 51 0.89 11.21 -5.08
CA GLU A 51 1.48 10.50 -6.22
C GLU A 51 2.99 10.76 -6.30
N THR A 52 3.40 12.00 -6.03
CA THR A 52 4.80 12.44 -6.20
C THR A 52 5.59 12.47 -4.89
N ALA A 53 4.91 12.54 -3.74
CA ALA A 53 5.56 12.48 -2.44
C ALA A 53 5.97 11.06 -2.07
N LYS A 54 7.01 10.95 -1.24
CA LYS A 54 7.47 9.66 -0.74
C LYS A 54 6.62 9.22 0.44
N ARG A 55 5.91 8.09 0.32
CA ARG A 55 5.26 7.40 1.45
C ARG A 55 6.36 6.89 2.40
N ILE A 56 6.30 7.28 3.68
CA ILE A 56 7.33 6.95 4.66
C ILE A 56 6.87 5.81 5.57
N PHE A 57 5.74 5.96 6.24
CA PHE A 57 5.19 4.96 7.15
C PHE A 57 3.67 5.08 7.27
N ALA A 58 3.04 4.03 7.79
CA ALA A 58 1.67 4.05 8.25
C ALA A 58 1.67 4.05 9.78
N ASP A 59 0.79 4.85 10.39
CA ASP A 59 0.61 4.84 11.84
C ASP A 59 -0.35 3.72 12.22
N GLU A 60 0.21 2.59 12.67
CA GLU A 60 -0.56 1.42 13.08
C GLU A 60 -1.53 1.72 14.23
N SER A 61 -1.22 2.71 15.07
CA SER A 61 -2.12 3.10 16.17
C SER A 61 -3.41 3.78 15.68
N SER A 62 -3.43 4.22 14.41
CA SER A 62 -4.60 4.80 13.75
C SER A 62 -5.37 3.80 12.87
N LEU A 63 -4.99 2.52 12.89
CA LEU A 63 -5.64 1.48 12.11
C LEU A 63 -7.05 1.19 12.66
N GLU A 64 -8.05 1.31 11.79
CA GLU A 64 -9.44 1.02 12.07
C GLU A 64 -9.99 0.03 11.04
N TYR A 65 -10.58 -1.06 11.51
CA TYR A 65 -11.27 -2.02 10.66
C TYR A 65 -12.74 -1.64 10.54
N ILE A 66 -13.17 -1.26 9.33
CA ILE A 66 -14.55 -0.81 9.08
C ILE A 66 -15.45 -2.01 8.80
N SER A 67 -14.99 -2.92 7.95
CA SER A 67 -15.71 -4.15 7.59
C SER A 67 -14.74 -5.19 7.04
N PHE A 68 -15.24 -6.37 6.68
CA PHE A 68 -14.40 -7.40 6.08
C PHE A 68 -13.75 -6.90 4.78
N GLY A 69 -12.42 -6.90 4.75
CA GLY A 69 -11.65 -6.40 3.60
C GLY A 69 -11.57 -4.88 3.50
N VAL A 70 -12.12 -4.11 4.46
CA VAL A 70 -12.07 -2.64 4.45
C VAL A 70 -11.47 -2.11 5.76
N SER A 71 -10.41 -1.33 5.64
CA SER A 71 -9.79 -0.63 6.78
C SER A 71 -9.38 0.80 6.42
N THR A 72 -9.12 1.60 7.44
CA THR A 72 -8.54 2.94 7.31
C THR A 72 -7.36 3.09 8.25
N GLN A 73 -6.38 3.88 7.83
CA GLN A 73 -5.25 4.28 8.68
C GLN A 73 -4.70 5.63 8.22
N ARG A 74 -3.92 6.30 9.07
CA ARG A 74 -3.16 7.49 8.72
C ARG A 74 -1.80 7.07 8.16
N VAL A 75 -1.43 7.62 7.01
CA VAL A 75 -0.11 7.40 6.42
C VAL A 75 0.62 8.71 6.22
N TYR A 76 1.94 8.68 6.36
CA TYR A 76 2.79 9.86 6.40
C TYR A 76 3.69 9.90 5.17
N PHE A 77 3.79 11.08 4.59
CA PHE A 77 4.53 11.38 3.39
C PHE A 77 5.54 12.49 3.62
N LEU A 78 6.59 12.45 2.81
CA LEU A 78 7.60 13.50 2.74
C LEU A 78 7.67 14.04 1.32
N THR A 79 7.48 15.35 1.15
CA THR A 79 7.66 16.01 -0.15
C THR A 79 9.15 16.09 -0.50
N PRO A 80 9.51 16.30 -1.79
CA PRO A 80 10.90 16.56 -2.19
C PRO A 80 11.57 17.71 -1.42
N ASN A 81 10.79 18.73 -1.05
CA ASN A 81 11.23 19.89 -0.28
C ASN A 81 11.22 19.66 1.24
N ARG A 82 11.16 18.41 1.68
CA ARG A 82 11.21 17.99 3.11
C ARG A 82 10.06 18.52 3.97
N HIS A 83 8.89 18.71 3.38
CA HIS A 83 7.67 19.00 4.15
C HIS A 83 6.91 17.72 4.45
N TRP A 84 6.60 17.51 5.73
CA TRP A 84 5.79 16.40 6.19
C TRP A 84 4.31 16.71 6.01
N PHE A 85 3.58 15.70 5.55
CA PHE A 85 2.13 15.71 5.53
C PHE A 85 1.61 14.29 5.65
N SER A 86 0.35 14.14 6.03
CA SER A 86 -0.31 12.85 6.16
C SER A 86 -1.57 12.80 5.29
N ALA A 87 -2.02 11.59 5.00
CA ALA A 87 -3.30 11.32 4.36
C ALA A 87 -4.00 10.19 5.13
N GLU A 88 -5.33 10.23 5.13
CA GLU A 88 -6.12 9.05 5.46
C GLU A 88 -6.06 8.08 4.29
N GLU A 89 -5.58 6.87 4.52
CA GLU A 89 -5.53 5.76 3.57
C GLU A 89 -6.68 4.82 3.89
N ARG A 90 -7.65 4.72 2.99
CA ARG A 90 -8.66 3.67 3.01
C ARG A 90 -8.17 2.52 2.13
N ILE A 91 -8.19 1.32 2.67
CA ILE A 91 -7.75 0.10 2.01
C ILE A 91 -8.97 -0.78 1.81
N GLU A 92 -9.23 -1.18 0.57
CA GLU A 92 -10.29 -2.11 0.21
C GLU A 92 -9.70 -3.31 -0.52
N THR A 93 -10.03 -4.52 -0.07
CA THR A 93 -9.57 -5.76 -0.69
C THR A 93 -10.76 -6.51 -1.28
N GLU A 94 -10.74 -6.66 -2.59
CA GLU A 94 -11.72 -7.43 -3.34
C GLU A 94 -11.04 -8.71 -3.84
N SER A 95 -11.75 -9.83 -3.82
CA SER A 95 -11.24 -11.06 -4.43
C SER A 95 -12.30 -11.72 -5.28
N GLY A 96 -11.87 -12.25 -6.43
CA GLY A 96 -12.74 -12.97 -7.35
C GLY A 96 -12.00 -14.17 -7.92
N ILE A 97 -12.73 -15.26 -8.12
CA ILE A 97 -12.20 -16.47 -8.78
C ILE A 97 -12.85 -16.57 -10.15
N THR A 98 -12.03 -16.79 -11.18
CA THR A 98 -12.49 -16.96 -12.56
C THR A 98 -11.90 -18.24 -13.16
N ASP A 99 -12.70 -18.94 -13.96
CA ASP A 99 -12.25 -20.09 -14.74
C ASP A 99 -11.62 -19.63 -16.06
N VAL A 100 -10.37 -20.01 -16.31
CA VAL A 100 -9.63 -19.67 -17.54
C VAL A 100 -9.06 -20.95 -18.15
N GLY A 101 -9.85 -21.56 -19.04
CA GLY A 101 -9.47 -22.82 -19.69
C GLY A 101 -9.29 -23.96 -18.67
N GLU A 102 -8.07 -24.48 -18.59
CA GLU A 102 -7.67 -25.61 -17.73
C GLU A 102 -7.34 -25.20 -16.29
N CYS A 103 -7.26 -23.90 -15.97
CA CYS A 103 -6.98 -23.43 -14.61
C CYS A 103 -8.07 -22.50 -14.07
N ARG A 104 -8.06 -22.30 -12.76
CA ARG A 104 -8.80 -21.24 -12.06
C ARG A 104 -7.80 -20.16 -11.65
N ILE A 105 -8.19 -18.91 -11.71
CA ILE A 105 -7.39 -17.79 -11.25
C ILE A 105 -8.17 -17.05 -10.17
N GLN A 106 -7.62 -17.00 -8.96
CA GLN A 106 -8.05 -16.09 -7.91
C GLN A 106 -7.27 -14.78 -8.06
N VAL A 107 -7.98 -13.70 -8.37
CA VAL A 107 -7.42 -12.35 -8.39
C VAL A 107 -7.81 -11.66 -7.10
N THR A 108 -6.81 -11.24 -6.32
CA THR A 108 -7.00 -10.36 -5.17
C THR A 108 -6.59 -8.95 -5.57
N LYS A 109 -7.53 -8.03 -5.57
CA LYS A 109 -7.31 -6.61 -5.85
C LYS A 109 -7.30 -5.85 -4.53
N THR A 110 -6.23 -5.13 -4.25
CA THR A 110 -6.16 -4.19 -3.12
C THR A 110 -6.14 -2.77 -3.64
N ILE A 111 -7.13 -1.98 -3.21
CA ILE A 111 -7.37 -0.60 -3.61
C ILE A 111 -6.99 0.30 -2.43
N PHE A 112 -6.11 1.26 -2.69
CA PHE A 112 -5.71 2.28 -1.73
C PHE A 112 -6.29 3.63 -2.15
N VAL A 113 -7.09 4.25 -1.31
CA VAL A 113 -7.67 5.59 -1.56
C VAL A 113 -7.12 6.56 -0.53
N TYR A 114 -6.43 7.60 -1.00
CA TYR A 114 -5.94 8.66 -0.13
C TYR A 114 -6.94 9.81 -0.03
N SER A 115 -7.15 10.33 1.16
CA SER A 115 -8.03 11.47 1.42
C SER A 115 -7.56 12.29 2.62
N ASN A 116 -8.28 13.38 2.96
CA ASN A 116 -8.08 14.13 4.20
C ASN A 116 -6.60 14.48 4.47
N LEU A 117 -5.97 15.19 3.51
CA LEU A 117 -4.57 15.60 3.61
C LEU A 117 -4.37 16.61 4.75
N ARG A 118 -3.27 16.47 5.50
CA ARG A 118 -2.94 17.35 6.62
C ARG A 118 -1.45 17.65 6.66
N ILE A 119 -1.09 18.90 6.96
CA ILE A 119 0.30 19.26 7.24
C ILE A 119 0.70 18.67 8.59
N GLU A 120 1.87 18.06 8.66
CA GLU A 120 2.37 17.45 9.88
C GLU A 120 3.56 18.22 10.43
N LYS A 121 3.51 18.53 11.72
CA LYS A 121 4.63 19.18 12.40
C LYS A 121 5.74 18.16 12.63
N THR A 122 6.98 18.52 12.27
CA THR A 122 8.14 17.63 12.34
C THR A 122 8.31 16.96 13.70
N HIS A 123 8.06 17.67 14.82
CA HIS A 123 8.18 17.07 16.16
C HIS A 123 7.17 15.94 16.38
N ARG A 124 5.92 16.05 15.88
CA ARG A 124 4.92 14.98 16.01
C ARG A 124 5.32 13.75 15.22
N VAL A 125 5.84 13.95 14.01
CA VAL A 125 6.36 12.85 13.17
C VAL A 125 7.56 12.19 13.85
N LYS A 126 8.47 12.99 14.41
CA LYS A 126 9.64 12.52 15.15
C LYS A 126 9.24 11.63 16.34
N ASP A 127 8.24 12.05 17.11
CA ASP A 127 7.72 11.28 18.24
C ASP A 127 7.04 9.97 17.79
N LEU A 128 6.28 10.01 16.69
CA LEU A 128 5.61 8.82 16.15
C LEU A 128 6.61 7.79 15.64
N ILE A 129 7.59 8.22 14.85
CA ILE A 129 8.61 7.30 14.33
C ILE A 129 9.48 6.79 15.48
N GLY A 130 9.91 7.66 16.41
CA GLY A 130 10.79 7.27 17.51
C GLY A 130 10.19 6.22 18.46
N LYS A 131 8.86 6.16 18.58
CA LYS A 131 8.17 5.13 19.36
C LYS A 131 8.09 3.76 18.69
N ASN A 132 8.17 3.72 17.36
CA ASN A 132 7.82 2.53 16.58
C ASN A 132 9.00 1.96 15.78
N ASP A 133 9.91 2.80 15.30
CA ASP A 133 11.00 2.39 14.40
C ASP A 133 12.24 3.29 14.57
N TYR A 134 13.22 2.80 15.33
CA TYR A 134 14.47 3.52 15.59
C TYR A 134 15.31 3.74 14.32
N GLU A 135 15.35 2.77 13.41
CA GLU A 135 16.15 2.89 12.19
C GLU A 135 15.56 3.93 11.24
N LEU A 136 14.22 3.96 11.14
CA LEU A 136 13.52 5.00 10.40
C LEU A 136 13.71 6.38 11.04
N TYR A 137 13.69 6.44 12.38
CA TYR A 137 13.98 7.68 13.09
C TYR A 137 15.37 8.18 12.73
N LYS A 138 16.39 7.33 12.88
CA LYS A 138 17.79 7.65 12.60
C LYS A 138 17.97 8.15 11.16
N LYS A 139 17.30 7.51 10.21
CA LYS A 139 17.34 7.88 8.79
C LYS A 139 16.86 9.31 8.50
N TYR A 140 15.85 9.80 9.23
CA TYR A 140 15.25 11.12 8.96
C TYR A 140 15.65 12.21 9.97
N PHE A 141 16.09 11.84 11.17
CA PHE A 141 16.36 12.76 12.27
C PHE A 141 17.75 12.63 12.89
N GLY A 142 18.53 11.61 12.52
CA GLY A 142 19.86 11.36 13.04
C GLY A 142 19.88 10.48 14.30
N GLU A 143 21.09 10.21 14.80
CA GLU A 143 21.30 9.44 16.03
C GLU A 143 20.87 10.25 17.26
N VAL A 144 20.41 9.53 18.29
CA VAL A 144 20.15 10.10 19.62
C VAL A 144 21.28 9.69 20.55
N GLU A 145 21.60 10.55 21.51
CA GLU A 145 22.53 10.19 22.58
C GLU A 145 21.90 9.12 23.47
N GLU A 146 22.68 8.08 23.78
CA GLU A 146 22.31 7.10 24.81
C GLU A 146 22.40 7.78 26.19
N ALA A 147 21.37 7.56 27.02
CA ALA A 147 21.26 8.15 28.36
C ALA A 147 22.04 7.34 29.41
#